data_AF-A0A931KW28-F1
#
_entry.id   AF-A0A931KW28-F1
#
_cell.length_a   1.000
_cell.length_b   1.000
_cell.length_c   1.000
_cell.angle_alpha   90.00
_cell.angle_beta   90.00
_cell.angle_gamma   90.00
#
_symmetry.space_group_name_H-M   'P 1'
#
loop_
_entity.id
_entity.type
_entity.pdbx_description
1 polymer ?
#
loop_
_entity_poly.entity_id
_entity_poly.type
_entity_poly.pdbx_seq_one_letter_code
_entity_poly.pdbx_strand_id
1 'polypeptide(L)'
;MRLRTRLAAIVAGTALLAGSALAAAPAASALPTSETDSFLTQLTATYNDPTVSNDGNPYDFDIVTKAVLVTGADKILAGLDSFTLFAPNDRAFEQTALRLGLLPKGYKVGRTVDEKAVFDAIAGLGIPTVTQILLYHVLPGAKVTGGDAVKLPLFGTQLTMANGQKLGVINFSRILRTPTIVLVDRDGRLLNDLVVKSKIDVVQTQHAVVHGISDVLLPKP
;
A
#
# COMPACT_ATOMS: atom_id res chain seq x y z
N MET A 1 22.97 61.42 -47.11
CA MET A 1 22.75 62.54 -46.17
C MET A 1 22.67 61.98 -44.75
N ARG A 2 23.62 62.41 -43.90
CA ARG A 2 23.52 62.68 -42.45
C ARG A 2 22.89 61.65 -41.48
N LEU A 3 23.81 61.04 -40.74
CA LEU A 3 23.81 60.61 -39.33
C LEU A 3 22.77 61.24 -38.37
N ARG A 4 22.25 60.43 -37.43
CA ARG A 4 21.97 60.72 -35.98
C ARG A 4 21.42 59.44 -35.28
N THR A 5 22.23 58.60 -34.62
CA THR A 5 22.47 58.51 -33.15
C THR A 5 21.19 58.63 -32.28
N ARG A 6 20.81 57.67 -31.42
CA ARG A 6 21.41 57.18 -30.15
C ARG A 6 20.80 55.80 -29.76
N LEU A 7 21.59 54.77 -29.41
CA LEU A 7 21.91 54.28 -28.04
C LEU A 7 20.68 54.15 -27.10
N ALA A 8 20.45 53.12 -26.30
CA ALA A 8 20.99 51.76 -26.09
C ALA A 8 20.11 51.15 -24.96
N ALA A 9 19.79 49.86 -25.01
CA ALA A 9 19.59 49.03 -23.83
C ALA A 9 19.69 47.56 -24.24
N ILE A 10 20.91 47.06 -24.17
CA ILE A 10 21.25 45.63 -24.19
C ILE A 10 20.90 45.09 -22.79
N VAL A 11 20.04 44.09 -22.71
CA VAL A 11 20.30 42.96 -21.80
C VAL A 11 20.14 41.69 -22.63
N ALA A 12 21.28 41.02 -22.76
CA ALA A 12 21.48 39.79 -23.50
C ALA A 12 20.79 38.60 -22.82
N GLY A 13 20.39 37.63 -23.63
CA GLY A 13 19.89 36.34 -23.17
C GLY A 13 19.42 35.43 -24.31
N THR A 14 20.21 35.30 -25.38
CA THR A 14 20.02 34.22 -26.38
C THR A 14 20.82 32.99 -25.98
N ALA A 15 20.16 31.82 -25.90
CA ALA A 15 20.66 30.45 -26.15
C ALA A 15 19.80 29.47 -25.34
N LEU A 16 19.19 28.39 -25.84
CA LEU A 16 19.30 27.64 -27.09
C LEU A 16 17.95 26.96 -27.35
N LEU A 17 17.55 26.88 -28.62
CA LEU A 17 16.58 25.90 -29.10
C LEU A 17 17.22 24.50 -29.02
N ALA A 18 16.73 23.65 -28.12
CA ALA A 18 16.98 22.21 -28.14
C ALA A 18 15.62 21.51 -28.01
N GLY A 19 15.30 20.65 -28.98
CA GLY A 19 14.01 20.00 -29.10
C GLY A 19 13.64 19.23 -27.84
N SER A 20 12.53 19.62 -27.23
CA SER A 20 11.83 18.79 -26.26
C SER A 20 11.12 17.69 -27.05
N ALA A 21 11.82 16.57 -27.30
CA ALA A 21 11.14 15.30 -27.39
C ALA A 21 10.37 15.16 -26.07
N LEU A 22 9.05 15.29 -26.15
CA LEU A 22 8.15 14.86 -25.09
C LEU A 22 8.38 13.36 -24.97
N ALA A 23 9.29 12.95 -24.07
CA ALA A 23 9.39 11.57 -23.66
C ALA A 23 8.05 11.24 -23.02
N ALA A 24 7.16 10.62 -23.79
CA ALA A 24 6.00 9.96 -23.23
C ALA A 24 6.53 9.05 -22.11
N ALA A 25 6.09 9.30 -20.88
CA ALA A 25 6.27 8.32 -19.82
C ALA A 25 5.82 6.97 -20.38
N PRO A 26 6.57 5.87 -20.17
CA PRO A 26 6.12 4.58 -20.63
C PRO A 26 4.70 4.40 -20.09
N ALA A 27 3.75 4.15 -21.01
CA ALA A 27 2.42 3.74 -20.62
C ALA A 27 2.62 2.59 -19.64
N ALA A 28 2.08 2.73 -18.42
CA ALA A 28 2.16 1.69 -17.41
C ALA A 28 1.67 0.39 -18.05
N SER A 29 2.59 -0.55 -18.29
CA SER A 29 2.23 -1.88 -18.71
C SER A 29 1.49 -2.49 -17.54
N ALA A 30 0.19 -2.67 -17.67
CA ALA A 30 -0.59 -3.43 -16.70
C ALA A 30 -0.08 -4.88 -16.68
N LEU A 31 -0.21 -5.56 -15.53
CA LEU A 31 -0.04 -7.00 -15.46
C LEU A 31 -0.75 -7.71 -16.64
N PRO A 32 -0.14 -8.77 -17.21
CA PRO A 32 -0.85 -9.60 -18.19
C PRO A 32 -2.18 -10.10 -17.61
N THR A 33 -3.24 -10.16 -18.42
CA THR A 33 -4.58 -10.60 -17.97
C THR A 33 -4.53 -11.97 -17.32
N SER A 34 -3.78 -12.92 -17.89
CA SER A 34 -3.58 -14.26 -17.33
C SER A 34 -2.91 -14.26 -15.95
N GLU A 35 -2.02 -13.28 -15.71
CA GLU A 35 -1.36 -13.14 -14.42
C GLU A 35 -2.29 -12.47 -13.41
N THR A 36 -3.06 -11.47 -13.85
CA THR A 36 -4.11 -10.82 -13.04
C THR A 36 -5.16 -11.84 -12.59
N ASP A 37 -5.65 -12.69 -13.48
CA ASP A 37 -6.62 -13.73 -13.15
C ASP A 37 -6.04 -14.76 -12.17
N SER A 38 -4.77 -15.15 -12.36
CA SER A 38 -4.06 -16.04 -11.43
C SER A 38 -3.88 -15.38 -10.06
N PHE A 39 -3.48 -14.10 -10.02
CA PHE A 39 -3.35 -13.32 -8.79
C PHE A 39 -4.69 -13.24 -8.07
N LEU A 40 -5.77 -12.83 -8.75
CA LEU A 40 -7.10 -12.71 -8.15
C LEU A 40 -7.66 -14.06 -7.70
N THR A 41 -7.39 -15.14 -8.44
CA THR A 41 -7.78 -16.50 -8.04
C THR A 41 -7.05 -16.94 -6.78
N GLN A 42 -5.74 -16.73 -6.70
CA GLN A 42 -4.95 -17.06 -5.51
C GLN A 42 -5.30 -16.17 -4.31
N LEU A 43 -5.49 -14.87 -4.56
CA LEU A 43 -5.95 -13.90 -3.56
C LEU A 43 -7.30 -14.33 -3.02
N THR A 44 -8.27 -14.62 -3.88
CA THR A 44 -9.59 -15.10 -3.46
C THR A 44 -9.45 -16.41 -2.70
N ALA A 45 -8.77 -17.42 -3.24
CA ALA A 45 -8.61 -18.71 -2.57
C ALA A 45 -7.90 -18.65 -1.21
N THR A 46 -7.07 -17.64 -0.97
CA THR A 46 -6.28 -17.52 0.26
C THR A 46 -6.86 -16.53 1.27
N TYR A 47 -7.59 -15.51 0.79
CA TYR A 47 -8.01 -14.36 1.59
C TYR A 47 -9.50 -14.07 1.57
N ASN A 48 -10.27 -14.75 0.73
CA ASN A 48 -11.70 -14.59 0.62
C ASN A 48 -12.29 -16.00 0.69
N ASP A 49 -12.98 -16.36 1.78
CA ASP A 49 -13.93 -17.45 1.64
C ASP A 49 -15.18 -16.86 0.97
N PRO A 50 -15.39 -17.05 -0.35
CA PRO A 50 -16.54 -16.45 -1.05
C PRO A 50 -17.88 -16.94 -0.49
N THR A 51 -17.89 -17.90 0.42
CA THR A 51 -19.09 -18.45 1.06
C THR A 51 -19.33 -17.96 2.49
N VAL A 52 -18.37 -17.28 3.14
CA VAL A 52 -18.44 -17.01 4.58
C VAL A 52 -17.94 -15.60 4.94
N SER A 53 -18.49 -14.59 4.29
CA SER A 53 -18.18 -13.15 4.49
C SER A 53 -18.46 -12.59 5.92
N ASN A 54 -18.61 -13.41 6.95
CA ASN A 54 -18.76 -12.99 8.35
C ASN A 54 -18.60 -14.21 9.28
N ASP A 55 -17.50 -14.96 9.14
CA ASP A 55 -17.24 -16.12 10.00
C ASP A 55 -16.68 -15.70 11.37
N GLY A 56 -16.28 -14.41 11.49
CA GLY A 56 -15.77 -13.79 12.69
C GLY A 56 -14.34 -14.19 13.03
N ASN A 57 -13.60 -14.75 12.08
CA ASN A 57 -12.22 -15.18 12.26
C ASN A 57 -11.29 -13.97 12.24
N PRO A 58 -10.54 -13.69 13.32
CA PRO A 58 -9.62 -12.54 13.36
C PRO A 58 -8.43 -12.62 12.40
N TYR A 59 -8.18 -13.77 11.79
CA TYR A 59 -6.97 -14.05 11.03
C TYR A 59 -7.21 -14.23 9.54
N ASP A 60 -8.40 -14.00 9.03
CA ASP A 60 -8.64 -13.88 7.59
C ASP A 60 -8.51 -12.41 7.14
N PHE A 61 -9.07 -12.12 5.96
CA PHE A 61 -8.85 -10.89 5.20
C PHE A 61 -10.14 -10.46 4.49
N ASP A 62 -11.28 -10.79 5.07
CA ASP A 62 -12.59 -10.50 4.49
C ASP A 62 -12.86 -9.00 4.46
N ILE A 63 -12.42 -8.26 5.49
CA ILE A 63 -12.60 -6.81 5.58
C ILE A 63 -11.81 -6.08 4.47
N VAL A 64 -10.54 -6.45 4.23
CA VAL A 64 -9.76 -5.81 3.14
C VAL A 64 -10.36 -6.12 1.78
N THR A 65 -10.84 -7.35 1.58
CA THR A 65 -11.44 -7.76 0.31
C THR A 65 -12.71 -6.96 0.02
N LYS A 66 -13.60 -6.81 1.01
CA LYS A 66 -14.79 -5.94 0.90
C LYS A 66 -14.40 -4.49 0.62
N ALA A 67 -13.39 -3.96 1.30
CA ALA A 67 -12.94 -2.58 1.12
C ALA A 67 -12.41 -2.33 -0.30
N VAL A 68 -11.65 -3.27 -0.85
CA VAL A 68 -11.14 -3.19 -2.23
C VAL A 68 -12.28 -3.18 -3.24
N LEU A 69 -13.28 -4.06 -3.08
CA LEU A 69 -14.44 -4.13 -3.97
C LEU A 69 -15.30 -2.86 -3.94
N VAL A 70 -15.52 -2.29 -2.74
CA VAL A 70 -16.33 -1.07 -2.59
C VAL A 70 -15.61 0.18 -3.10
N THR A 71 -14.28 0.24 -2.95
CA THR A 71 -13.47 1.39 -3.39
C THR A 71 -13.05 1.32 -4.86
N GLY A 72 -13.12 0.15 -5.49
CA GLY A 72 -12.60 -0.06 -6.85
C GLY A 72 -11.07 -0.07 -6.91
N ALA A 73 -10.39 -0.35 -5.79
CA ALA A 73 -8.93 -0.41 -5.72
C ALA A 73 -8.35 -1.60 -6.53
N ASP A 74 -9.16 -2.62 -6.79
CA ASP A 74 -8.86 -3.76 -7.67
C ASP A 74 -8.42 -3.31 -9.07
N LYS A 75 -9.12 -2.33 -9.64
CA LYS A 75 -8.78 -1.76 -10.96
C LYS A 75 -7.47 -0.99 -10.94
N ILE A 76 -7.14 -0.36 -9.82
CA ILE A 76 -5.87 0.37 -9.64
C ILE A 76 -4.73 -0.64 -9.56
N LEU A 77 -4.90 -1.72 -8.80
CA LEU A 77 -3.93 -2.81 -8.70
C LEU A 77 -3.69 -3.51 -10.05
N ALA A 78 -4.76 -3.76 -10.81
CA ALA A 78 -4.66 -4.37 -12.13
C ALA A 78 -3.90 -3.49 -13.14
N GLY A 79 -3.86 -2.16 -12.93
CA GLY A 79 -3.11 -1.23 -13.78
C GLY A 79 -1.61 -1.12 -13.47
N LEU A 80 -1.11 -1.80 -12.43
CA LEU A 80 0.30 -1.80 -12.06
C LEU A 80 1.06 -2.91 -12.78
N ASP A 81 2.32 -2.65 -13.14
CA ASP A 81 3.20 -3.62 -13.83
C ASP A 81 3.76 -4.67 -12.86
N SER A 82 4.17 -4.20 -11.69
CA SER A 82 4.58 -5.03 -10.56
C SER A 82 4.18 -4.35 -9.26
N PHE A 83 3.86 -5.13 -8.23
CA PHE A 83 3.55 -4.55 -6.93
C PHE A 83 3.77 -5.52 -5.77
N THR A 84 3.94 -4.95 -4.58
CA THR A 84 3.89 -5.66 -3.31
C THR A 84 2.70 -5.16 -2.53
N LEU A 85 1.78 -6.04 -2.18
CA LEU A 85 0.59 -5.73 -1.38
C LEU A 85 0.84 -6.15 0.07
N PHE A 86 0.65 -5.22 1.01
CA PHE A 86 0.64 -5.51 2.43
C PHE A 86 -0.80 -5.66 2.88
N ALA A 87 -1.30 -6.89 3.02
CA ALA A 87 -2.68 -7.15 3.40
C ALA A 87 -2.82 -7.19 4.94
N PRO A 88 -3.58 -6.30 5.59
CA PRO A 88 -3.92 -6.42 7.01
C PRO A 88 -5.02 -7.46 7.21
N ASN A 89 -4.95 -8.21 8.31
CA ASN A 89 -5.99 -9.17 8.69
C ASN A 89 -7.19 -8.49 9.38
N ASP A 90 -8.27 -9.23 9.59
CA ASP A 90 -9.50 -8.66 10.16
C ASP A 90 -9.33 -8.15 11.60
N ARG A 91 -8.45 -8.78 12.39
CA ARG A 91 -8.06 -8.25 13.70
C ARG A 91 -7.33 -6.90 13.59
N ALA A 92 -6.45 -6.71 12.61
CA ALA A 92 -5.77 -5.42 12.41
C ALA A 92 -6.77 -4.29 12.19
N PHE A 93 -7.80 -4.54 11.36
CA PHE A 93 -8.88 -3.57 11.14
C PHE A 93 -9.68 -3.28 12.39
N GLU A 94 -10.03 -4.30 13.18
CA GLU A 94 -10.75 -4.10 14.43
C GLU A 94 -9.94 -3.24 15.42
N GLN A 95 -8.66 -3.54 15.59
CA GLN A 95 -7.76 -2.76 16.46
C GLN A 95 -7.62 -1.32 15.96
N THR A 96 -7.53 -1.12 14.64
CA THR A 96 -7.48 0.22 14.05
C THR A 96 -8.79 0.98 14.23
N ALA A 97 -9.95 0.35 14.02
CA ALA A 97 -11.25 0.99 14.23
C ALA A 97 -11.47 1.37 15.71
N LEU A 98 -11.00 0.52 16.64
CA LEU A 98 -10.97 0.84 18.07
C LEU A 98 -10.07 2.03 18.39
N ARG A 99 -8.85 2.04 17.83
CA ARG A 99 -7.86 3.10 18.01
C ARG A 99 -8.37 4.45 17.51
N LEU A 100 -9.09 4.45 16.39
CA LEU A 100 -9.72 5.65 15.82
C LEU A 100 -11.02 6.03 16.53
N GLY A 101 -11.50 5.23 17.50
CA GLY A 101 -12.73 5.51 18.23
C GLY A 101 -13.99 5.41 17.37
N LEU A 102 -13.94 4.65 16.27
CA LEU A 102 -15.05 4.49 15.32
C LEU A 102 -16.08 3.48 15.79
N LEU A 103 -15.67 2.57 16.67
CA LEU A 103 -16.54 1.53 17.22
C LEU A 103 -17.36 2.05 18.42
N PRO A 104 -18.56 1.45 18.66
CA PRO A 104 -19.43 1.88 19.76
C PRO A 104 -18.74 1.87 21.13
N LYS A 105 -19.14 2.81 22.00
CA LYS A 105 -18.65 2.85 23.39
C LYS A 105 -18.93 1.52 24.09
N GLY A 106 -17.88 0.89 24.61
CA GLY A 106 -17.97 -0.40 25.30
C GLY A 106 -17.78 -1.62 24.40
N TYR A 107 -17.40 -1.43 23.13
CA TYR A 107 -16.94 -2.53 22.27
C TYR A 107 -15.80 -3.28 22.95
N LYS A 108 -15.91 -4.62 23.01
CA LYS A 108 -14.92 -5.50 23.62
C LYS A 108 -14.29 -6.36 22.54
N VAL A 109 -12.97 -6.29 22.45
CA VAL A 109 -12.18 -7.22 21.64
C VAL A 109 -12.38 -8.63 22.20
N GLY A 110 -13.07 -9.47 21.43
CA GLY A 110 -13.38 -10.83 21.79
C GLY A 110 -12.46 -11.84 21.10
N ARG A 111 -12.79 -13.13 21.24
CA ARG A 111 -12.11 -14.20 20.49
C ARG A 111 -12.36 -14.12 18.98
N THR A 112 -13.53 -13.59 18.61
CA THR A 112 -13.95 -13.33 17.23
C THR A 112 -13.89 -11.83 16.92
N VAL A 113 -14.03 -11.48 15.64
CA VAL A 113 -14.18 -10.10 15.15
C VAL A 113 -15.60 -9.92 14.62
N ASP A 114 -16.21 -8.77 14.86
CA ASP A 114 -17.45 -8.38 14.19
C ASP A 114 -17.09 -7.63 12.90
N GLU A 115 -16.82 -8.40 11.83
CA GLU A 115 -16.33 -7.86 10.57
C GLU A 115 -17.28 -6.83 9.98
N LYS A 116 -18.59 -7.05 10.11
CA LYS A 116 -19.60 -6.11 9.61
C LYS A 116 -19.51 -4.78 10.34
N ALA A 117 -19.48 -4.80 11.68
CA ALA A 117 -19.39 -3.57 12.46
C ALA A 117 -18.07 -2.82 12.19
N VAL A 118 -16.96 -3.56 12.07
CA VAL A 118 -15.65 -2.98 11.76
C VAL A 118 -15.62 -2.40 10.35
N PHE A 119 -16.14 -3.13 9.36
CA PHE A 119 -16.24 -2.66 7.98
C PHE A 119 -17.11 -1.39 7.87
N ASP A 120 -18.31 -1.40 8.47
CA ASP A 120 -19.21 -0.25 8.46
C ASP A 120 -18.56 0.98 9.14
N ALA A 121 -17.82 0.76 10.23
CA ALA A 121 -17.09 1.83 10.92
C ALA A 121 -15.97 2.43 10.05
N ILE A 122 -15.21 1.60 9.33
CA ILE A 122 -14.16 2.06 8.42
C ILE A 122 -14.75 2.72 7.18
N ALA A 123 -15.81 2.15 6.59
CA ALA A 123 -16.53 2.74 5.47
C ALA A 123 -17.12 4.11 5.85
N GLY A 124 -17.47 4.30 7.12
CA GLY A 124 -17.89 5.58 7.70
C GLY A 124 -16.84 6.71 7.64
N LEU A 125 -15.55 6.40 7.44
CA LEU A 125 -14.50 7.41 7.18
C LEU A 125 -14.63 8.07 5.79
N GLY A 126 -15.49 7.51 4.94
CA GLY A 126 -15.70 7.94 3.57
C GLY A 126 -14.83 7.18 2.58
N ILE A 127 -15.42 6.88 1.41
CA ILE A 127 -14.77 6.13 0.32
C ILE A 127 -13.39 6.70 -0.04
N PRO A 128 -13.18 8.02 -0.21
CA PRO A 128 -11.87 8.57 -0.57
C PRO A 128 -10.78 8.26 0.45
N THR A 129 -11.11 8.33 1.74
CA THR A 129 -10.18 8.03 2.84
C THR A 129 -9.81 6.56 2.83
N VAL A 130 -10.79 5.67 2.69
CA VAL A 130 -10.56 4.22 2.62
C VAL A 130 -9.71 3.88 1.39
N THR A 131 -9.96 4.49 0.23
CA THR A 131 -9.10 4.32 -0.96
C THR A 131 -7.66 4.74 -0.68
N GLN A 132 -7.42 5.88 -0.01
CA GLN A 132 -6.07 6.31 0.34
C GLN A 132 -5.37 5.35 1.30
N ILE A 133 -6.09 4.79 2.27
CA ILE A 133 -5.58 3.76 3.18
C ILE A 133 -5.18 2.52 2.39
N LEU A 134 -6.07 2.00 1.51
CA LEU A 134 -5.77 0.82 0.70
C LEU A 134 -4.56 1.05 -0.22
N LEU A 135 -4.46 2.21 -0.86
CA LEU A 135 -3.29 2.55 -1.69
C LEU A 135 -2.00 2.72 -0.89
N TYR A 136 -2.10 3.06 0.40
CA TYR A 136 -0.93 3.10 1.29
C TYR A 136 -0.40 1.70 1.63
N HIS A 137 -1.19 0.65 1.40
CA HIS A 137 -0.76 -0.74 1.56
C HIS A 137 -0.12 -1.34 0.30
N VAL A 138 -0.07 -0.57 -0.79
CA VAL A 138 0.44 -1.04 -2.07
C VAL A 138 1.77 -0.36 -2.37
N LEU A 139 2.81 -1.16 -2.58
CA LEU A 139 4.08 -0.71 -3.13
C LEU A 139 4.09 -0.94 -4.65
N PRO A 140 3.96 0.10 -5.47
CA PRO A 140 3.99 -0.02 -6.92
C PRO A 140 5.42 -0.17 -7.45
N GLY A 141 5.57 -0.86 -8.58
CA GLY A 141 6.81 -0.96 -9.36
C GLY A 141 7.88 -1.87 -8.76
N ALA A 142 7.56 -2.60 -7.68
CA ALA A 142 8.50 -3.51 -7.04
C ALA A 142 7.79 -4.72 -6.43
N LYS A 143 8.31 -5.90 -6.74
CA LYS A 143 8.02 -7.15 -6.04
C LYS A 143 9.12 -7.39 -5.01
N VAL A 144 8.77 -7.25 -3.73
CA VAL A 144 9.68 -7.46 -2.61
C VAL A 144 9.29 -8.75 -1.92
N THR A 145 10.07 -9.82 -2.11
CA THR A 145 9.81 -11.09 -1.42
C THR A 145 10.29 -11.04 0.03
N GLY A 146 9.85 -11.98 0.86
CA GLY A 146 10.34 -12.09 2.23
C GLY A 146 11.86 -12.28 2.29
N GLY A 147 12.42 -13.04 1.34
CA GLY A 147 13.86 -13.26 1.22
C GLY A 147 14.63 -11.98 0.89
N ASP A 148 14.05 -11.06 0.13
CA ASP A 148 14.68 -9.77 -0.18
C ASP A 148 14.52 -8.78 0.97
N ALA A 149 13.38 -8.80 1.65
CA ALA A 149 13.13 -7.94 2.80
C ALA A 149 14.10 -8.21 3.97
N VAL A 150 14.51 -9.46 4.17
CA VAL A 150 15.51 -9.83 5.20
C VAL A 150 16.93 -9.33 4.86
N LYS A 151 17.21 -9.00 3.58
CA LYS A 151 18.50 -8.42 3.15
C LYS A 151 18.57 -6.91 3.35
N LEU A 152 17.44 -6.24 3.60
CA LEU A 152 17.37 -4.79 3.78
C LEU A 152 18.26 -4.32 4.95
N PRO A 153 18.77 -3.08 4.89
CA PRO A 153 19.50 -2.51 6.02
C PRO A 153 18.58 -2.38 7.24
N LEU A 154 19.19 -2.38 8.43
CA LEU A 154 18.48 -2.26 9.71
C LEU A 154 17.61 -1.01 9.77
N PHE A 155 18.12 0.14 9.31
CA PHE A 155 17.42 1.41 9.23
C PHE A 155 17.64 2.09 7.87
N GLY A 156 16.78 3.05 7.55
CA GLY A 156 16.98 3.97 6.42
C GLY A 156 16.29 3.58 5.11
N THR A 157 15.64 2.43 5.06
CA THR A 157 14.82 2.04 3.89
C THR A 157 13.52 2.83 3.90
N GLN A 158 13.23 3.52 2.79
CA GLN A 158 11.96 4.19 2.55
C GLN A 158 11.33 3.65 1.28
N LEU A 159 10.08 3.21 1.39
CA LEU A 159 9.26 2.73 0.28
C LEU A 159 8.32 3.86 -0.14
N THR A 160 8.12 4.05 -1.44
CA THR A 160 7.12 5.00 -1.95
C THR A 160 5.87 4.21 -2.31
N MET A 161 4.78 4.44 -1.57
CA MET A 161 3.53 3.70 -1.71
C MET A 161 2.68 4.26 -2.87
N ALA A 162 1.64 3.54 -3.28
CA ALA A 162 0.81 3.91 -4.43
C ALA A 162 0.01 5.21 -4.20
N ASN A 163 -0.21 5.59 -2.94
CA ASN A 163 -0.76 6.91 -2.60
C ASN A 163 0.27 8.06 -2.66
N GLY A 164 1.52 7.78 -3.05
CA GLY A 164 2.63 8.73 -3.13
C GLY A 164 3.34 9.02 -1.80
N GLN A 165 2.85 8.49 -0.68
CA GLN A 165 3.47 8.68 0.62
C GLN A 165 4.60 7.69 0.88
N LYS A 166 5.49 8.05 1.80
CA LYS A 166 6.63 7.20 2.18
C LYS A 166 6.29 6.32 3.38
N LEU A 167 6.74 5.07 3.32
CA LEU A 167 6.69 4.11 4.41
C LEU A 167 8.13 3.75 4.82
N GLY A 168 8.43 3.84 6.12
CA GLY A 168 9.73 3.41 6.63
C GLY A 168 9.77 1.88 6.80
N VAL A 169 10.93 1.28 6.63
CA VAL A 169 11.13 -0.15 6.94
C VAL A 169 12.33 -0.32 7.84
N ILE A 170 12.13 -1.05 8.93
CA ILE A 170 13.18 -1.44 9.88
C ILE A 170 13.32 -2.95 9.83
N ASN A 171 14.54 -3.42 9.56
CA ASN A 171 14.86 -4.84 9.49
C ASN A 171 15.56 -5.32 10.76
N PHE A 172 14.79 -5.83 11.73
CA PHE A 172 15.33 -6.41 12.95
C PHE A 172 15.91 -7.81 12.76
N SER A 173 15.87 -8.38 11.55
CA SER A 173 16.23 -9.79 11.33
C SER A 173 17.66 -10.13 11.73
N ARG A 174 18.59 -9.20 11.53
CA ARG A 174 20.00 -9.39 11.90
C ARG A 174 20.22 -9.32 13.43
N ILE A 175 19.38 -8.56 14.14
CA ILE A 175 19.47 -8.39 15.60
C ILE A 175 18.78 -9.55 16.32
N LEU A 176 17.54 -9.86 15.92
CA LEU A 176 16.70 -10.85 16.60
C LEU A 176 16.99 -12.30 16.15
N ARG A 177 17.86 -12.49 15.15
CA ARG A 177 18.18 -13.79 14.53
C ARG A 177 16.93 -14.53 14.00
N THR A 178 15.84 -13.79 13.79
CA THR A 178 14.55 -14.26 13.29
C THR A 178 14.07 -13.26 12.24
N PRO A 179 13.46 -13.70 11.13
CA PRO A 179 12.98 -12.78 10.09
C PRO A 179 11.88 -11.89 10.66
N THR A 180 12.26 -10.67 11.04
CA THR A 180 11.40 -9.69 11.71
C THR A 180 11.54 -8.36 10.98
N ILE A 181 10.50 -8.00 10.25
CA ILE A 181 10.41 -6.75 9.51
C ILE A 181 9.30 -5.93 10.15
N VAL A 182 9.67 -4.71 10.54
CA VAL A 182 8.76 -3.72 11.10
C VAL A 182 8.55 -2.65 10.04
N LEU A 183 7.30 -2.47 9.65
CA LEU A 183 6.90 -1.31 8.87
C LEU A 183 6.77 -0.14 9.85
N VAL A 184 7.25 1.02 9.44
CA VAL A 184 7.20 2.24 10.24
C VAL A 184 6.33 3.21 9.47
N ASP A 185 5.05 3.18 9.80
CA ASP A 185 4.14 4.22 9.40
C ASP A 185 4.38 5.50 10.24
N ARG A 186 3.58 6.54 9.99
CA ARG A 186 3.73 7.83 10.64
C ARG A 186 2.81 8.04 11.85
N ASP A 187 2.11 7.01 12.31
CA ASP A 187 1.33 7.06 13.54
C ASP A 187 2.24 7.16 14.80
N GLY A 188 3.55 6.95 14.60
CA GLY A 188 4.60 7.14 15.59
C GLY A 188 4.78 5.95 16.53
N ARG A 189 4.08 4.83 16.31
CA ARG A 189 4.18 3.61 17.13
C ARG A 189 5.12 2.61 16.47
N LEU A 190 6.33 2.54 16.99
CA LEU A 190 7.26 1.48 16.66
C LEU A 190 6.70 0.14 17.17
N LEU A 191 6.74 -0.91 16.33
CA LEU A 191 6.48 -2.34 16.63
C LEU A 191 5.04 -2.88 16.49
N ASN A 192 4.07 -2.10 16.01
CA ASN A 192 2.72 -2.61 15.75
C ASN A 192 2.56 -3.22 14.35
N ASP A 193 3.25 -2.65 13.36
CA ASP A 193 3.12 -3.03 11.95
C ASP A 193 4.14 -4.12 11.59
N LEU A 194 3.96 -5.31 12.14
CA LEU A 194 4.83 -6.45 11.87
C LEU A 194 4.35 -7.19 10.62
N VAL A 195 5.29 -7.55 9.75
CA VAL A 195 5.02 -8.54 8.73
C VAL A 195 4.87 -9.90 9.41
N VAL A 196 3.70 -10.50 9.31
CA VAL A 196 3.37 -11.75 10.00
C VAL A 196 4.15 -12.89 9.36
N LYS A 197 5.07 -13.50 10.10
CA LYS A 197 6.00 -14.53 9.59
C LYS A 197 5.31 -15.71 8.89
N SER A 198 4.15 -16.16 9.41
CA SER A 198 3.38 -17.24 8.79
C SER A 198 2.62 -16.82 7.53
N LYS A 199 2.61 -15.52 7.23
CA LYS A 199 1.91 -14.91 6.11
C LYS A 199 2.83 -14.04 5.25
N ILE A 200 4.08 -14.46 5.10
CA ILE A 200 5.02 -13.87 4.13
C ILE A 200 4.83 -14.60 2.79
N ASP A 201 4.85 -13.85 1.68
CA ASP A 201 4.74 -14.39 0.31
C ASP A 201 3.52 -15.31 0.10
N VAL A 202 2.37 -14.95 0.70
CA VAL A 202 1.16 -15.79 0.74
C VAL A 202 0.57 -16.01 -0.65
N VAL A 203 0.56 -14.95 -1.44
CA VAL A 203 0.20 -14.98 -2.86
C VAL A 203 1.42 -14.47 -3.62
N GLN A 204 1.86 -15.23 -4.61
CA GLN A 204 3.05 -14.89 -5.38
C GLN A 204 2.82 -15.21 -6.86
N THR A 205 2.93 -14.18 -7.68
CA THR A 205 2.95 -14.32 -9.14
C THR A 205 4.31 -13.89 -9.68
N GLN A 206 4.46 -13.75 -11.01
CA GLN A 206 5.73 -13.34 -11.59
C GLN A 206 6.11 -11.93 -11.13
N HIS A 207 5.14 -11.02 -11.09
CA HIS A 207 5.34 -9.59 -10.85
C HIS A 207 4.61 -9.04 -9.60
N ALA A 208 3.76 -9.84 -8.94
CA ALA A 208 3.08 -9.44 -7.71
C ALA A 208 3.41 -10.36 -6.52
N VAL A 209 3.37 -9.80 -5.32
CA VAL A 209 3.50 -10.56 -4.07
C VAL A 209 2.67 -9.95 -2.96
N VAL A 210 2.12 -10.79 -2.08
CA VAL A 210 1.31 -10.35 -0.95
C VAL A 210 1.91 -10.81 0.38
N HIS A 211 2.01 -9.87 1.31
CA HIS A 211 2.44 -10.11 2.69
C HIS A 211 1.32 -9.75 3.66
N GLY A 212 1.01 -10.65 4.58
CA GLY A 212 0.13 -10.38 5.70
C GLY A 212 0.81 -9.50 6.75
N ILE A 213 0.13 -8.46 7.21
CA ILE A 213 0.60 -7.57 8.27
C ILE A 213 -0.35 -7.61 9.48
N SER A 214 0.18 -7.28 10.66
CA SER A 214 -0.54 -7.37 11.94
C SER A 214 -1.32 -6.11 12.33
N ASP A 215 -1.12 -4.99 11.65
CA ASP A 215 -1.84 -3.73 11.87
C ASP A 215 -2.12 -3.05 10.52
N VAL A 216 -3.08 -2.13 10.48
CA VAL A 216 -3.43 -1.34 9.29
C VAL A 216 -2.50 -0.14 9.22
N LEU A 217 -1.81 0.01 8.09
CA LEU A 217 -0.96 1.17 7.82
C LEU A 217 -1.83 2.40 7.58
N LEU A 218 -1.62 3.47 8.36
CA LEU A 218 -2.41 4.69 8.23
C LEU A 218 -1.64 5.78 7.49
N PRO A 219 -2.16 6.28 6.36
CA PRO A 219 -1.56 7.40 5.65
C PRO A 219 -1.72 8.69 6.45
N LYS A 220 -0.86 9.67 6.16
CA LYS A 220 -1.02 11.01 6.75
C LYS A 220 -2.30 11.67 6.20
N PRO A 221 -3.16 12.27 7.05
CA PRO A 221 -4.30 13.07 6.61
C PRO A 221 -3.88 14.33 5.84
#